data_AF-A0A7V6W621-F1
#
_entry.id   AF-A0A7V6W621-F1
#
_cell.length_a   1.000
_cell.length_b   1.000
_cell.length_c   1.000
_cell.angle_alpha   90.00
_cell.angle_beta   90.00
_cell.angle_gamma   90.00
#
_symmetry.space_group_name_H-M   'P 1'
#
loop_
_entity.id
_entity.type
_entity.pdbx_description
1 polymer ?
#
loop_
_entity_poly.entity_id
_entity_poly.type
_entity_poly.pdbx_seq_one_letter_code
_entity_poly.pdbx_strand_id
1 'polypeptide(L)'
;MQYNELRVGSNQLSQGLRGSISLLLAIFIFGIAILGGILVNLAELRNTEHQLVVAASEQTESILACYERPLFDEYGILAYRGDVPDRLGQVFSHDLIQGQVLLELEPGEALKEGPSLDGQINDFMALRLPRQSIERVMALLASWEQTDRRKIVAALGEGNFSKDTQQLAAWIQDERTDVVAGDLAADDAAPDEAASDATKLDISGENWTVEEADLINRWKRGLREDLEMQLAASDQLMDYIPDPFDVPTIRTVLTELDNWTSRQASVLGEDHIINQYVLGMFKSAPHMKDNTSSTEVSPFQYNLRNRNLSQLERQRAAEVEYILFGRDSDRQNLLKGIQFVYGLRLMIRLVDYRMSREKWSSAQSLGTLLAAVMTFVSQGSVSLSAETMTYIIWFIECSIAAFKDLKDLLFGRGVSILHYSRSDTPELYYQDYLGFLLLFINRQDKQQRLTELFETFAGYSLWTGISVRLDWQSGAPFHLQRQIALSRSYIYGKTEEREDWIHSTDMPNSFEQKEDIRSE
;
A
#
# COMPACT_ATOMS: atom_id res chain seq x y z
N MET A 1 7.20 -22.82 108.59
CA MET A 1 7.23 -23.85 107.53
C MET A 1 6.26 -23.59 106.36
N GLN A 2 5.23 -22.74 106.48
CA GLN A 2 4.26 -22.45 105.40
C GLN A 2 4.75 -21.53 104.25
N TYR A 3 5.91 -20.88 104.37
CA TYR A 3 6.43 -19.96 103.34
C TYR A 3 7.24 -20.64 102.22
N ASN A 4 7.62 -21.91 102.36
CA ASN A 4 8.40 -22.63 101.33
C ASN A 4 7.53 -23.33 100.28
N GLU A 5 6.25 -23.61 100.55
CA GLU A 5 5.37 -24.25 99.56
C GLU A 5 4.86 -23.26 98.49
N LEU A 6 4.68 -21.97 98.83
CA LEU A 6 4.24 -20.94 97.87
C LEU A 6 5.30 -20.59 96.81
N ARG A 7 6.58 -20.84 97.07
CA ARG A 7 7.69 -20.52 96.14
C ARG A 7 7.92 -21.62 95.09
N VAL A 8 7.45 -22.84 95.34
CA VAL A 8 7.54 -23.95 94.38
C VAL A 8 6.48 -23.83 93.28
N GLY A 9 5.30 -23.31 93.61
CA GLY A 9 4.21 -23.10 92.63
C GLY A 9 4.51 -22.03 91.57
N SER A 10 5.21 -20.94 91.91
CA SER A 10 5.53 -19.88 90.95
C SER A 10 6.62 -20.29 89.94
N ASN A 11 7.55 -21.15 90.34
CA ASN A 11 8.56 -21.71 89.43
C ASN A 11 7.94 -22.72 88.45
N GLN A 12 6.95 -23.51 88.86
CA GLN A 12 6.23 -24.41 87.94
C GLN A 12 5.34 -23.66 86.94
N LEU A 13 4.65 -22.60 87.39
CA LEU A 13 3.85 -21.73 86.50
C LEU A 13 4.72 -21.01 85.45
N SER A 14 5.91 -20.52 85.83
CA SER A 14 6.83 -19.87 84.89
C SER A 14 7.51 -20.85 83.93
N GLN A 15 7.74 -22.11 84.34
CA GLN A 15 8.25 -23.17 83.46
C GLN A 15 7.21 -23.61 82.42
N GLY A 16 5.93 -23.73 82.81
CA GLY A 16 4.84 -24.03 81.88
C GLY A 16 4.64 -22.94 80.81
N LEU A 17 4.76 -21.66 81.20
CA LEU A 17 4.66 -20.52 80.27
C LEU A 17 5.83 -20.46 79.27
N ARG A 18 7.05 -20.80 79.70
CA ARG A 18 8.21 -20.84 78.81
C ARG A 18 8.11 -21.97 77.79
N GLY A 19 7.56 -23.12 78.19
CA GLY A 19 7.29 -24.23 77.28
C GLY A 19 6.23 -23.91 76.23
N SER A 20 5.13 -23.26 76.62
CA SER A 20 4.04 -22.91 75.70
C SER A 20 4.45 -21.87 74.66
N ILE A 21 5.25 -20.86 75.05
CA ILE A 21 5.79 -19.86 74.11
C ILE A 21 6.71 -20.52 73.08
N SER A 22 7.58 -21.45 73.50
CA SER A 22 8.47 -22.16 72.58
C SER A 22 7.70 -23.01 71.57
N LEU A 23 6.61 -23.68 72.00
CA LEU A 23 5.77 -24.49 71.12
C LEU A 23 5.03 -23.60 70.10
N LEU A 24 4.46 -22.48 70.54
CA LEU A 24 3.76 -21.54 69.67
C LEU A 24 4.72 -20.94 68.62
N LEU A 25 5.93 -20.58 69.03
CA LEU A 25 6.96 -20.08 68.11
C LEU A 25 7.34 -21.16 67.09
N ALA A 26 7.51 -22.42 67.50
CA ALA A 26 7.85 -23.51 66.59
C ALA A 26 6.75 -23.76 65.55
N ILE A 27 5.47 -23.74 65.97
CA ILE A 27 4.32 -23.86 65.05
C ILE A 27 4.29 -22.68 64.07
N PHE A 28 4.57 -21.47 64.54
CA PHE A 28 4.57 -20.27 63.70
C PHE A 28 5.71 -20.29 62.67
N ILE A 29 6.92 -20.64 63.08
CA ILE A 29 8.07 -20.78 62.18
C ILE A 29 7.80 -21.88 61.14
N PHE A 30 7.22 -23.01 61.56
CA PHE A 30 6.84 -24.09 60.66
C PHE A 30 5.78 -23.62 59.64
N GLY A 31 4.78 -22.86 60.09
CA GLY A 31 3.78 -22.26 59.21
C GLY A 31 4.38 -21.29 58.19
N ILE A 32 5.31 -20.44 58.61
CA ILE A 32 6.05 -19.54 57.71
C ILE A 32 6.90 -20.33 56.71
N ALA A 33 7.57 -21.40 57.14
CA ALA A 33 8.40 -22.22 56.27
C ALA A 33 7.56 -22.91 55.17
N ILE A 34 6.38 -23.44 55.52
CA ILE A 34 5.44 -24.01 54.56
C ILE A 34 4.93 -22.93 53.58
N LEU A 35 4.50 -21.78 54.11
CA LEU A 35 4.02 -20.67 53.28
C LEU A 35 5.12 -20.19 52.32
N GLY A 36 6.36 -20.08 52.80
CA GLY A 36 7.52 -19.74 51.99
C GLY A 36 7.76 -20.74 50.88
N GLY A 37 7.68 -22.05 51.16
CA GLY A 37 7.80 -23.09 50.14
C GLY A 37 6.71 -23.00 49.06
N ILE A 38 5.45 -22.74 49.46
CA ILE A 38 4.34 -22.55 48.51
C ILE A 38 4.58 -21.31 47.64
N LEU A 39 5.02 -20.20 48.24
CA LEU A 39 5.28 -18.95 47.50
C LEU A 39 6.45 -19.10 46.52
N VAL A 40 7.52 -19.81 46.88
CA VAL A 40 8.64 -20.08 45.98
C VAL A 40 8.19 -20.93 44.80
N ASN A 41 7.45 -22.02 45.03
CA ASN A 41 6.91 -22.85 43.95
C ASN A 41 5.96 -22.07 43.02
N LEU A 42 5.14 -21.17 43.58
CA LEU A 42 4.24 -20.34 42.79
C LEU A 42 4.99 -19.27 42.00
N ALA A 43 6.07 -18.72 42.55
CA ALA A 43 6.96 -17.80 41.85
C ALA A 43 7.71 -18.50 40.71
N GLU A 44 8.21 -19.71 40.93
CA GLU A 44 8.83 -20.53 39.88
C GLU A 44 7.85 -20.84 38.75
N LEU A 45 6.63 -21.26 39.09
CA LEU A 45 5.56 -21.53 38.12
C LEU A 45 5.25 -20.30 37.24
N ARG A 46 5.14 -19.13 37.87
CA ARG A 46 4.86 -17.87 37.16
C ARG A 46 6.05 -17.43 36.30
N ASN A 47 7.27 -17.67 36.76
CA ASN A 47 8.47 -17.39 35.97
C ASN A 47 8.56 -18.31 34.74
N THR A 48 8.27 -19.61 34.90
CA THR A 48 8.23 -20.54 33.75
C THR A 48 7.15 -20.16 32.75
N GLU A 49 5.97 -19.75 33.21
CA GLU A 49 4.88 -19.26 32.35
C GLU A 49 5.31 -18.03 31.54
N HIS A 50 5.95 -17.06 32.19
CA HIS A 50 6.48 -15.88 31.51
C HIS A 50 7.55 -16.26 30.46
N GLN A 51 8.47 -17.17 30.79
CA GLN A 51 9.49 -17.64 29.85
C GLN A 51 8.88 -18.36 28.64
N LEU A 52 7.80 -19.13 28.85
CA LEU A 52 7.09 -19.81 27.76
C LEU A 52 6.40 -18.82 26.82
N VAL A 53 5.75 -17.79 27.36
CA VAL A 53 5.12 -16.73 26.54
C VAL A 53 6.17 -15.97 25.73
N VAL A 54 7.28 -15.58 26.36
CA VAL A 54 8.38 -14.90 25.66
C VAL A 54 8.96 -15.77 24.56
N ALA A 55 9.23 -17.05 24.84
CA ALA A 55 9.79 -17.96 23.85
C ALA A 55 8.83 -18.22 22.68
N ALA A 56 7.52 -18.35 22.95
CA ALA A 56 6.51 -18.48 21.90
C ALA A 56 6.37 -17.20 21.06
N SER A 57 6.46 -16.02 21.68
CA SER A 57 6.49 -14.73 21.00
C SER A 57 7.73 -14.58 20.10
N GLU A 58 8.92 -14.81 20.65
CA GLU A 58 10.19 -14.77 19.90
C GLU A 58 10.19 -15.73 18.73
N GLN A 59 9.60 -16.92 18.90
CA GLN A 59 9.45 -17.83 17.78
C GLN A 59 8.54 -17.27 16.71
N THR A 60 7.39 -16.77 17.13
CA THR A 60 6.42 -16.23 16.20
C THR A 60 7.06 -15.14 15.35
N GLU A 61 7.81 -14.24 15.98
CA GLU A 61 8.60 -13.21 15.30
C GLU A 61 9.68 -13.79 14.39
N SER A 62 10.38 -14.84 14.82
CA SER A 62 11.40 -15.54 14.01
C SER A 62 10.82 -16.19 12.75
N ILE A 63 9.64 -16.82 12.87
CA ILE A 63 8.95 -17.44 11.72
C ILE A 63 8.44 -16.37 10.77
N LEU A 64 7.80 -15.33 11.30
CA LEU A 64 7.34 -14.21 10.51
C LEU A 64 8.54 -13.57 9.77
N ALA A 65 9.68 -13.33 10.45
CA ALA A 65 10.91 -12.82 9.83
C ALA A 65 11.47 -13.70 8.69
N CYS A 66 11.02 -14.95 8.54
CA CYS A 66 11.30 -15.81 7.40
C CYS A 66 10.35 -15.59 6.21
N TYR A 67 9.77 -14.39 6.07
CA TYR A 67 8.97 -14.02 4.91
C TYR A 67 9.76 -14.15 3.60
N GLU A 68 9.02 -14.33 2.51
CA GLU A 68 9.58 -14.50 1.18
C GLU A 68 10.11 -13.19 0.63
N ARG A 69 11.43 -13.03 0.69
CA ARG A 69 12.13 -11.81 0.24
C ARG A 69 11.80 -11.42 -1.20
N PRO A 70 11.76 -12.34 -2.19
CA PRO A 70 11.42 -11.95 -3.56
C PRO A 70 10.02 -11.34 -3.66
N LEU A 71 9.05 -11.86 -2.90
CA LEU A 71 7.69 -11.35 -2.88
C LEU A 71 7.64 -9.94 -2.25
N PHE A 72 8.36 -9.73 -1.15
CA PHE A 72 8.48 -8.41 -0.54
C PHE A 72 9.26 -7.42 -1.43
N ASP A 73 10.33 -7.87 -2.08
CA ASP A 73 11.19 -7.02 -2.90
C ASP A 73 10.51 -6.57 -4.20
N GLU A 74 9.72 -7.45 -4.82
CA GLU A 74 9.01 -7.17 -6.06
C GLU A 74 7.66 -6.51 -5.81
N TYR A 75 6.86 -7.03 -4.88
CA TYR A 75 5.47 -6.62 -4.67
C TYR A 75 5.23 -5.84 -3.37
N GLY A 76 6.12 -5.94 -2.39
CA GLY A 76 5.90 -5.34 -1.07
C GLY A 76 4.91 -6.09 -0.20
N ILE A 77 4.69 -7.37 -0.51
CA ILE A 77 3.83 -8.26 0.27
C ILE A 77 4.70 -9.09 1.21
N LEU A 78 4.32 -9.11 2.49
CA LEU A 78 4.88 -9.93 3.55
C LEU A 78 4.02 -11.19 3.68
N ALA A 79 4.55 -12.29 3.17
CA ALA A 79 3.96 -13.60 3.34
C ALA A 79 5.06 -14.66 3.47
N TYR A 80 4.74 -15.77 4.09
CA TYR A 80 5.66 -16.88 4.30
C TYR A 80 5.06 -18.19 3.79
N ARG A 81 5.93 -19.19 3.60
CA ARG A 81 5.56 -20.54 3.18
C ARG A 81 5.01 -21.34 4.35
N GLY A 82 3.85 -22.00 4.18
CA GLY A 82 3.21 -22.77 5.27
C GLY A 82 4.01 -23.96 5.80
N ASP A 83 4.99 -24.45 5.02
CA ASP A 83 5.94 -25.50 5.41
C ASP A 83 7.08 -24.88 6.23
N VAL A 84 6.75 -24.43 7.44
CA VAL A 84 7.72 -23.80 8.34
C VAL A 84 8.56 -24.91 8.95
N PRO A 85 9.89 -24.93 8.74
CA PRO A 85 10.74 -25.92 9.38
C PRO A 85 10.66 -25.73 10.89
N ASP A 86 10.35 -26.82 11.60
CA ASP A 86 10.35 -26.88 13.06
C ASP A 86 11.79 -26.74 13.59
N ARG A 87 12.32 -25.52 13.52
CA ARG A 87 13.67 -25.17 13.98
C ARG A 87 13.76 -25.14 15.51
N LEU A 88 12.64 -25.32 16.20
CA LEU A 88 12.49 -25.06 17.62
C LEU A 88 12.62 -26.24 18.54
N GLY A 89 12.42 -27.46 18.05
CA GLY A 89 12.78 -28.65 18.82
C GLY A 89 14.22 -28.56 19.38
N GLN A 90 15.08 -27.74 18.78
CA GLN A 90 16.45 -27.46 19.20
C GLN A 90 16.61 -26.30 20.22
N VAL A 91 15.71 -25.31 20.24
CA VAL A 91 15.80 -24.15 21.17
C VAL A 91 15.18 -24.50 22.52
N PHE A 92 14.05 -25.21 22.53
CA PHE A 92 13.40 -25.66 23.77
C PHE A 92 14.08 -26.86 24.43
N SER A 93 14.99 -27.55 23.72
CA SER A 93 15.75 -28.68 24.27
C SER A 93 16.96 -28.28 25.11
N HIS A 94 17.29 -26.99 25.20
CA HIS A 94 18.40 -26.51 26.04
C HIS A 94 17.91 -26.12 27.44
N ASP A 95 17.99 -27.05 28.39
CA ASP A 95 18.19 -26.94 29.86
C ASP A 95 17.42 -25.91 30.72
N LEU A 96 16.61 -25.01 30.15
CA LEU A 96 16.05 -23.84 30.85
C LEU A 96 14.63 -24.08 31.36
N ILE A 97 13.85 -24.95 30.72
CA ILE A 97 12.45 -25.22 31.07
C ILE A 97 12.32 -26.66 31.56
N GLN A 98 12.01 -26.82 32.85
CA GLN A 98 11.69 -28.12 33.41
C GLN A 98 10.27 -28.54 32.99
N GLY A 99 10.16 -29.60 32.20
CA GLY A 99 8.87 -30.18 31.80
C GLY A 99 8.87 -30.70 30.37
N GLN A 100 7.73 -31.28 29.97
CA GLN A 100 7.47 -31.58 28.57
C GLN A 100 6.73 -30.39 27.97
N VAL A 101 7.33 -29.77 26.95
CA VAL A 101 6.71 -28.72 26.15
C VAL A 101 6.38 -29.34 24.81
N LEU A 102 5.09 -29.39 24.48
CA LEU A 102 4.63 -29.68 23.13
C LEU A 102 4.28 -28.36 22.47
N LEU A 103 4.95 -28.06 21.36
CA LEU A 103 4.67 -26.89 20.57
C LEU A 103 4.02 -27.32 19.25
N GLU A 104 2.82 -26.80 19.01
CA GLU A 104 2.11 -26.98 17.75
C GLU A 104 2.09 -25.65 17.01
N LEU A 105 2.66 -25.66 15.80
CA LEU A 105 2.64 -24.53 14.89
C LEU A 105 1.54 -24.78 13.86
N GLU A 106 0.49 -23.96 13.90
CA GLU A 106 -0.58 -23.97 12.90
C GLU A 106 -0.44 -22.73 12.02
N PRO A 107 -0.49 -22.85 10.68
CA PRO A 107 -0.63 -21.68 9.83
C PRO A 107 -1.94 -20.94 10.19
N GLY A 108 -1.84 -19.63 10.36
CA GLY A 108 -2.96 -18.76 10.72
C GLY A 108 -3.74 -18.32 9.48
N GLU A 109 -3.90 -17.01 9.30
CA GLU A 109 -4.63 -16.46 8.15
C GLU A 109 -3.87 -16.71 6.83
N ALA A 110 -4.59 -17.25 5.84
CA ALA A 110 -4.06 -17.39 4.49
C ALA A 110 -4.04 -16.03 3.78
N LEU A 111 -3.09 -15.80 2.87
CA LEU A 111 -3.06 -14.58 2.04
C LEU A 111 -4.33 -14.42 1.17
N LYS A 112 -5.07 -15.51 0.95
CA LYS A 112 -6.37 -15.51 0.25
C LYS A 112 -7.47 -14.84 1.05
N GLU A 113 -7.30 -14.72 2.36
CA GLU A 113 -8.22 -14.01 3.22
C GLU A 113 -8.02 -12.51 2.94
N GLY A 114 -8.99 -11.94 2.20
CA GLY A 114 -8.98 -10.56 1.71
C GLY A 114 -8.53 -9.46 2.68
N PRO A 115 -8.84 -9.47 4.00
CA PRO A 115 -8.43 -8.39 4.90
C PRO A 115 -6.91 -8.25 5.06
N SER A 116 -6.16 -9.36 5.04
CA SER A 116 -4.70 -9.30 5.25
C SER A 116 -4.00 -8.69 4.03
N LEU A 117 -4.38 -9.11 2.81
CA LEU A 117 -3.79 -8.56 1.59
C LEU A 117 -4.10 -7.07 1.42
N ASP A 118 -5.34 -6.67 1.71
CA ASP A 118 -5.75 -5.26 1.62
C ASP A 118 -4.96 -4.36 2.56
N GLY A 119 -4.79 -4.79 3.80
CA GLY A 119 -3.99 -4.05 4.79
C GLY A 119 -2.57 -3.82 4.28
N GLN A 120 -1.93 -4.88 3.78
CA GLN A 120 -0.56 -4.79 3.25
C GLN A 120 -0.46 -3.91 2.01
N ILE A 121 -1.41 -4.01 1.06
CA ILE A 121 -1.45 -3.13 -0.12
C ILE A 121 -1.66 -1.68 0.31
N ASN A 122 -2.56 -1.43 1.27
CA ASN A 122 -2.83 -0.08 1.76
C ASN A 122 -1.58 0.53 2.40
N ASP A 123 -0.89 -0.20 3.27
CA ASP A 123 0.36 0.25 3.90
C ASP A 123 1.45 0.52 2.86
N PHE A 124 1.59 -0.38 1.89
CA PHE A 124 2.52 -0.18 0.78
C PHE A 124 2.18 1.07 -0.03
N MET A 125 0.89 1.37 -0.21
CA MET A 125 0.42 2.51 -1.00
C MET A 125 0.34 3.81 -0.22
N ALA A 126 0.26 3.79 1.11
CA ALA A 126 0.06 4.99 1.94
C ALA A 126 1.08 6.08 1.66
N LEU A 127 2.36 5.71 1.50
CA LEU A 127 3.44 6.65 1.17
C LEU A 127 3.60 6.92 -0.34
N ARG A 128 3.06 6.05 -1.20
CA ARG A 128 3.33 6.05 -2.65
C ARG A 128 2.21 6.69 -3.46
N LEU A 129 0.97 6.53 -3.04
CA LEU A 129 -0.21 7.11 -3.66
C LEU A 129 -0.16 8.65 -3.69
N PRO A 130 0.23 9.36 -2.61
CA PRO A 130 0.35 10.82 -2.63
C PRO A 130 1.38 11.27 -3.65
N ARG A 131 2.54 10.61 -3.65
CA ARG A 131 3.64 10.88 -4.57
C ARG A 131 3.21 10.71 -6.02
N GLN A 132 2.60 9.58 -6.37
CA GLN A 132 2.12 9.34 -7.73
C GLN A 132 1.03 10.33 -8.15
N SER A 133 0.12 10.68 -7.24
CA SER A 133 -0.94 11.64 -7.53
C SER A 133 -0.37 13.02 -7.83
N ILE A 134 0.62 13.46 -7.04
CA ILE A 134 1.35 14.70 -7.27
C ILE A 134 2.15 14.64 -8.58
N GLU A 135 2.91 13.58 -8.83
CA GLU A 135 3.66 13.41 -10.09
C GLU A 135 2.74 13.48 -11.31
N ARG A 136 1.54 12.87 -11.25
CA ARG A 136 0.54 12.97 -12.32
C ARG A 136 -0.04 14.38 -12.46
N VAL A 137 -0.39 15.03 -11.35
CA VAL A 137 -0.89 16.42 -11.37
C VAL A 137 0.17 17.35 -11.95
N MET A 138 1.44 17.21 -11.54
CA MET A 138 2.56 17.99 -12.07
C MET A 138 2.78 17.71 -13.56
N ALA A 139 2.68 16.45 -14.00
CA ALA A 139 2.77 16.11 -15.42
C ALA A 139 1.62 16.74 -16.25
N LEU A 140 0.39 16.73 -15.71
CA LEU A 140 -0.75 17.40 -16.32
C LEU A 140 -0.56 18.92 -16.37
N LEU A 141 -0.11 19.54 -15.27
CA LEU A 141 0.17 20.97 -15.21
C LEU A 141 1.30 21.37 -16.17
N ALA A 142 2.38 20.59 -16.26
CA ALA A 142 3.46 20.84 -17.21
C ALA A 142 2.99 20.75 -18.67
N SER A 143 2.05 19.84 -18.97
CA SER A 143 1.42 19.76 -20.29
C SER A 143 0.59 21.02 -20.61
N TRP A 144 -0.01 21.64 -19.59
CA TRP A 144 -0.75 22.90 -19.72
C TRP A 144 0.17 24.12 -19.82
N GLU A 145 1.29 24.18 -19.10
CA GLU A 145 2.22 25.32 -19.16
C GLU A 145 2.94 25.39 -20.53
N GLN A 146 3.36 24.26 -21.08
CA GLN A 146 3.94 24.22 -22.44
C GLN A 146 2.94 24.74 -23.49
N THR A 147 1.66 24.52 -23.25
CA THR A 147 0.58 24.99 -24.11
C THR A 147 0.44 26.51 -24.06
N ASP A 148 0.47 27.11 -22.86
CA ASP A 148 0.33 28.56 -22.71
C ASP A 148 1.60 29.31 -23.12
N ARG A 149 2.80 28.76 -22.87
CA ARG A 149 4.05 29.30 -23.43
C ARG A 149 4.04 29.31 -24.96
N ARG A 150 3.53 28.25 -25.62
CA ARG A 150 3.42 28.23 -27.10
C ARG A 150 2.44 29.27 -27.61
N LYS A 151 1.32 29.51 -26.92
CA LYS A 151 0.38 30.59 -27.27
C LYS A 151 1.01 31.98 -27.09
N ILE A 152 1.78 32.18 -26.02
CA ILE A 152 2.50 33.44 -25.77
C ILE A 152 3.59 33.65 -26.82
N VAL A 153 4.39 32.64 -27.16
CA VAL A 153 5.42 32.73 -28.20
C VAL A 153 4.82 32.92 -29.60
N ALA A 154 3.70 32.27 -29.91
CA ALA A 154 2.97 32.48 -31.16
C ALA A 154 2.36 33.90 -31.24
N ALA A 155 1.80 34.40 -30.13
CA ALA A 155 1.32 35.78 -30.04
C ALA A 155 2.46 36.81 -30.12
N LEU A 156 3.62 36.50 -29.54
CA LEU A 156 4.85 37.31 -29.63
C LEU A 156 5.44 37.33 -31.05
N GLY A 157 5.21 36.29 -31.85
CA GLY A 157 5.65 36.20 -33.24
C GLY A 157 4.83 37.05 -34.22
N GLU A 158 3.63 37.51 -33.84
CA GLU A 158 2.69 38.17 -34.77
C GLU A 158 2.57 39.71 -34.65
N GLY A 159 3.26 40.40 -33.74
CA GLY A 159 3.34 41.87 -33.88
C GLY A 159 3.85 42.72 -32.71
N ASN A 160 4.67 43.70 -33.08
CA ASN A 160 4.93 44.98 -32.38
C ASN A 160 5.71 44.98 -31.05
N PHE A 161 6.84 44.28 -30.98
CA PHE A 161 7.76 44.32 -29.83
C PHE A 161 8.82 45.45 -29.88
N SER A 162 8.47 46.62 -30.44
CA SER A 162 9.38 47.78 -30.51
C SER A 162 9.17 48.80 -29.38
N LYS A 163 8.00 48.81 -28.71
CA LYS A 163 7.68 49.83 -27.69
C LYS A 163 7.96 49.36 -26.26
N ASP A 164 7.83 48.07 -25.97
CA ASP A 164 7.98 47.55 -24.61
C ASP A 164 9.44 47.16 -24.28
N THR A 165 10.26 46.91 -25.30
CA THR A 165 11.71 46.68 -25.16
C THR A 165 12.48 47.94 -24.75
N GLN A 166 11.95 49.14 -25.02
CA GLN A 166 12.53 50.39 -24.52
C GLN A 166 12.21 50.65 -23.05
N GLN A 167 11.09 50.14 -22.53
CA GLN A 167 10.74 50.26 -21.11
C GLN A 167 11.54 49.27 -20.25
N LEU A 168 11.77 48.06 -20.76
CA LEU A 168 12.61 47.06 -20.08
C LEU A 168 14.09 47.49 -19.99
N ALA A 169 14.61 48.15 -21.03
CA ALA A 169 15.99 48.67 -21.04
C ALA A 169 16.18 49.85 -20.07
N ALA A 170 15.13 50.63 -19.81
CA ALA A 170 15.16 51.71 -18.82
C ALA A 170 15.13 51.17 -17.37
N TRP A 171 14.51 50.02 -17.15
CA TRP A 171 14.41 49.39 -15.84
C TRP A 171 15.72 48.69 -15.42
N ILE A 172 16.41 48.04 -16.37
CA ILE A 172 17.70 47.36 -16.14
C ILE A 172 18.84 48.33 -15.76
N GLN A 173 18.70 49.63 -16.04
CA GLN A 173 19.69 50.63 -15.65
C GLN A 173 19.55 51.14 -14.20
N ASP A 174 18.42 50.90 -13.53
CA ASP A 174 18.15 51.45 -12.19
C ASP A 174 18.58 50.51 -11.04
N GLU A 175 18.89 49.25 -11.35
CA GLU A 175 19.15 48.20 -10.35
C GLU A 175 20.64 47.93 -10.06
N ARG A 176 21.55 48.76 -10.60
CA ARG A 176 22.97 48.77 -10.21
C ARG A 176 23.27 49.89 -9.24
N THR A 177 22.79 49.75 -8.00
CA THR A 177 23.40 50.41 -6.84
C THR A 177 23.80 49.34 -5.83
N ASP A 178 25.11 49.07 -5.79
CA ASP A 178 25.75 48.12 -4.90
C ASP A 178 25.58 48.56 -3.43
N VAL A 179 25.11 47.66 -2.56
CA VAL A 179 25.29 47.79 -1.10
C VAL A 179 26.41 46.85 -0.67
N VAL A 180 27.50 47.50 -0.26
CA VAL A 180 28.75 46.96 0.30
C VAL A 180 28.50 46.22 1.61
N ALA A 181 29.20 45.09 1.78
CA ALA A 181 29.28 44.34 3.03
C ALA A 181 29.98 45.17 4.13
N GLY A 182 29.35 45.27 5.30
CA GLY A 182 29.90 45.91 6.50
C GLY A 182 29.70 45.03 7.74
N ASP A 183 30.82 44.82 8.43
CA ASP A 183 31.07 43.94 9.57
C ASP A 183 30.31 44.22 10.89
N LEU A 184 30.16 43.14 11.66
CA LEU A 184 30.28 42.98 13.14
C LEU A 184 29.50 43.90 14.09
N ALA A 185 28.67 43.32 14.98
CA ALA A 185 28.92 43.22 16.43
C ALA A 185 27.70 42.67 17.21
N ALA A 186 28.01 42.02 18.33
CA ALA A 186 27.09 41.45 19.32
C ALA A 186 26.30 42.49 20.12
N ASP A 187 25.11 42.12 20.61
CA ASP A 187 24.74 42.41 22.00
C ASP A 187 23.56 41.56 22.49
N ASP A 188 23.63 41.25 23.79
CA ASP A 188 22.73 40.44 24.60
C ASP A 188 21.37 41.12 24.90
N ALA A 189 20.28 40.36 24.88
CA ALA A 189 19.16 40.48 25.84
C ALA A 189 18.14 39.34 25.65
N ALA A 190 17.83 38.65 26.75
CA ALA A 190 16.72 37.69 26.89
C ALA A 190 15.48 38.37 27.53
N PRO A 191 14.41 37.64 27.87
CA PRO A 191 13.33 37.24 26.97
C PRO A 191 11.97 37.78 27.45
N ASP A 192 10.96 37.87 26.58
CA ASP A 192 9.57 38.02 27.02
C ASP A 192 8.66 37.00 26.32
N GLU A 193 7.94 36.28 27.18
CA GLU A 193 6.93 35.28 26.89
C GLU A 193 5.68 35.92 26.27
N ALA A 194 5.19 35.34 25.17
CA ALA A 194 3.78 35.37 24.83
C ALA A 194 3.40 34.05 24.14
N ALA A 195 2.56 33.30 24.84
CA ALA A 195 2.02 32.03 24.43
C ALA A 195 1.26 32.10 23.10
N SER A 196 1.55 31.17 22.20
CA SER A 196 0.56 30.68 21.25
C SER A 196 0.59 29.15 21.28
N ASP A 197 -0.53 28.58 21.72
CA ASP A 197 -0.87 27.17 21.56
C ASP A 197 -0.67 26.73 20.11
N ALA A 198 0.41 26.00 19.87
CA ALA A 198 0.54 25.11 18.73
C ALA A 198 0.72 23.71 19.29
N THR A 199 -0.35 22.92 19.17
CA THR A 199 -0.43 21.50 19.42
C THR A 199 0.79 20.81 18.80
N LYS A 200 1.79 20.50 19.63
CA LYS A 200 2.82 19.52 19.29
C LYS A 200 2.10 18.17 19.19
N LEU A 201 1.71 17.80 17.98
CA LEU A 201 1.40 16.42 17.63
C LEU A 201 2.65 15.61 17.96
N ASP A 202 2.55 14.83 19.03
CA ASP A 202 3.57 13.90 19.49
C ASP A 202 3.58 12.69 18.55
N ILE A 203 4.35 12.79 17.46
CA ILE A 203 4.60 11.70 16.49
C ILE A 203 5.77 10.84 16.99
N SER A 204 5.89 10.62 18.30
CA SER A 204 7.00 9.82 18.88
C SER A 204 6.69 8.31 18.98
N GLY A 205 5.52 7.87 18.52
CA GLY A 205 5.09 6.47 18.61
C GLY A 205 5.36 5.60 17.39
N GLU A 206 5.77 6.16 16.26
CA GLU A 206 6.07 5.40 15.05
C GLU A 206 7.58 5.18 14.94
N ASN A 207 8.01 3.92 14.92
CA ASN A 207 9.41 3.56 14.62
C ASN A 207 9.66 3.70 13.11
N TRP A 208 9.78 4.94 12.64
CA TRP A 208 10.23 5.22 11.28
C TRP A 208 11.65 4.67 11.09
N THR A 209 11.88 3.90 10.03
CA THR A 209 13.26 3.54 9.69
C THR A 209 14.01 4.80 9.24
N VAL A 210 15.32 4.86 9.50
CA VAL A 210 16.17 5.99 9.09
C VAL A 210 16.07 6.24 7.58
N GLU A 211 15.90 5.19 6.80
CA GLU A 211 15.74 5.26 5.34
C GLU A 211 14.43 5.94 4.92
N GLU A 212 13.33 5.70 5.62
CA GLU A 212 12.02 6.30 5.35
C GLU A 212 11.99 7.78 5.76
N ALA A 213 12.57 8.12 6.92
CA ALA A 213 12.74 9.51 7.35
C ALA A 213 13.61 10.32 6.37
N ASP A 214 14.69 9.72 5.87
CA ASP A 214 15.54 10.32 4.84
C ASP A 214 14.86 10.43 3.48
N LEU A 215 13.96 9.50 3.14
CA LEU A 215 13.17 9.58 1.91
C LEU A 215 12.20 10.76 1.96
N ILE A 216 11.51 10.94 3.08
CA ILE A 216 10.57 12.05 3.30
C ILE A 216 11.30 13.39 3.34
N ASN A 217 12.45 13.47 4.02
CA ASN A 217 13.22 14.72 4.09
C ASN A 217 13.82 15.11 2.74
N ARG A 218 14.29 14.14 1.94
CA ARG A 218 14.72 14.39 0.55
C ARG A 218 13.55 14.82 -0.32
N TRP A 219 12.38 14.20 -0.17
CA TRP A 219 11.18 14.57 -0.90
C TRP A 219 10.70 15.98 -0.56
N LYS A 220 10.56 16.33 0.73
CA LYS A 220 10.21 17.68 1.19
C LYS A 220 11.17 18.74 0.66
N ARG A 221 12.46 18.42 0.60
CA ARG A 221 13.49 19.32 0.09
C ARG A 221 13.38 19.51 -1.43
N GLY A 222 13.26 18.43 -2.20
CA GLY A 222 13.10 18.52 -3.65
C GLY A 222 11.83 19.27 -4.05
N LEU A 223 10.71 19.01 -3.35
CA LEU A 223 9.45 19.69 -3.60
C LEU A 223 9.53 21.18 -3.27
N ARG A 224 10.25 21.56 -2.21
CA ARG A 224 10.53 22.95 -1.85
C ARG A 224 11.44 23.64 -2.86
N GLU A 225 12.53 23.00 -3.27
CA GLU A 225 13.50 23.55 -4.23
C GLU A 225 12.85 23.75 -5.62
N ASP A 226 12.04 22.80 -6.08
CA ASP A 226 11.29 22.91 -7.33
C ASP A 226 10.23 24.02 -7.26
N LEU A 227 9.53 24.17 -6.12
CA LEU A 227 8.56 25.26 -5.91
C LEU A 227 9.24 26.62 -5.84
N GLU A 228 10.34 26.77 -5.09
CA GLU A 228 11.08 28.04 -4.96
C GLU A 228 11.67 28.48 -6.31
N MET A 229 12.14 27.53 -7.12
CA MET A 229 12.64 27.79 -8.48
C MET A 229 11.52 28.20 -9.45
N GLN A 230 10.30 27.68 -9.27
CA GLN A 230 9.13 28.02 -10.09
C GLN A 230 8.46 29.33 -9.66
N LEU A 231 8.40 29.63 -8.36
CA LEU A 231 7.91 30.89 -7.79
C LEU A 231 8.76 32.09 -8.21
N ALA A 232 10.08 31.90 -8.35
CA ALA A 232 10.98 32.92 -8.89
C ALA A 232 10.73 33.24 -10.38
N ALA A 233 9.92 32.44 -11.09
CA ALA A 233 9.69 32.57 -12.53
C ALA A 233 8.30 33.14 -12.90
N SER A 234 7.37 33.32 -11.95
CA SER A 234 5.98 33.68 -12.23
C SER A 234 5.59 35.05 -11.66
N ASP A 235 6.05 36.15 -12.25
CA ASP A 235 5.75 37.48 -11.67
C ASP A 235 4.53 38.21 -12.27
N GLN A 236 3.93 37.74 -13.38
CA GLN A 236 2.66 38.33 -13.87
C GLN A 236 1.89 37.34 -14.75
N LEU A 237 0.63 37.01 -14.40
CA LEU A 237 -0.53 36.87 -15.33
C LEU A 237 -1.83 36.33 -14.67
N MET A 238 -2.87 37.18 -14.71
CA MET A 238 -4.32 36.91 -14.86
C MET A 238 -5.22 36.57 -13.66
N ASP A 239 -5.90 37.63 -13.19
CA ASP A 239 -6.99 37.77 -12.21
C ASP A 239 -8.32 37.00 -12.46
N TYR A 240 -8.40 35.91 -13.24
CA TYR A 240 -9.70 35.24 -13.42
C TYR A 240 -9.69 33.71 -13.56
N ILE A 241 -8.68 33.05 -13.00
CA ILE A 241 -8.69 31.62 -12.67
C ILE A 241 -8.12 31.55 -11.25
N PRO A 242 -8.77 30.92 -10.25
CA PRO A 242 -8.16 30.75 -8.94
C PRO A 242 -6.81 30.08 -9.15
N ASP A 243 -5.74 30.78 -8.79
CA ASP A 243 -4.38 30.35 -9.02
C ASP A 243 -4.21 28.96 -8.39
N PRO A 244 -4.00 27.89 -9.19
CA PRO A 244 -3.76 26.56 -8.65
C PRO A 244 -2.48 26.51 -7.81
N PHE A 245 -1.69 27.59 -7.81
CA PHE A 245 -0.47 27.78 -7.04
C PHE A 245 -0.63 28.72 -5.83
N ASP A 246 -1.84 29.22 -5.54
CA ASP A 246 -2.08 29.97 -4.30
C ASP A 246 -1.87 29.05 -3.09
N VAL A 247 -1.05 29.50 -2.14
CA VAL A 247 -0.64 28.74 -0.94
C VAL A 247 -1.85 28.16 -0.16
N PRO A 248 -3.00 28.86 -0.01
CA PRO A 248 -4.23 28.33 0.54
C PRO A 248 -4.85 27.20 -0.30
N THR A 249 -4.82 27.28 -1.63
CA THR A 249 -5.32 26.24 -2.54
C THR A 249 -4.45 25.00 -2.43
N ILE A 250 -3.11 25.14 -2.46
CA ILE A 250 -2.17 24.03 -2.23
C ILE A 250 -2.38 23.43 -0.84
N ARG A 251 -2.52 24.24 0.21
CA ARG A 251 -2.79 23.75 1.56
C ARG A 251 -4.12 23.01 1.61
N THR A 252 -5.15 23.47 0.91
CA THR A 252 -6.45 22.78 0.82
C THR A 252 -6.32 21.45 0.11
N VAL A 253 -5.62 21.40 -1.03
CA VAL A 253 -5.33 20.16 -1.77
C VAL A 253 -4.52 19.20 -0.90
N LEU A 254 -3.49 19.67 -0.19
CA LEU A 254 -2.69 18.85 0.71
C LEU A 254 -3.50 18.36 1.91
N THR A 255 -4.42 19.17 2.45
CA THR A 255 -5.29 18.78 3.56
C THR A 255 -6.33 17.76 3.10
N GLU A 256 -6.90 17.92 1.90
CA GLU A 256 -7.80 16.94 1.30
C GLU A 256 -7.06 15.66 0.92
N LEU A 257 -5.82 15.76 0.42
CA LEU A 257 -4.95 14.61 0.16
C LEU A 257 -4.64 13.88 1.46
N ASP A 258 -4.29 14.61 2.51
CA ASP A 258 -3.99 14.06 3.85
C ASP A 258 -5.25 13.42 4.46
N ASN A 259 -6.42 14.04 4.31
CA ASN A 259 -7.70 13.45 4.71
C ASN A 259 -8.05 12.20 3.88
N TRP A 260 -7.68 12.15 2.61
CA TRP A 260 -7.88 11.00 1.72
C TRP A 260 -6.93 9.86 2.06
N THR A 261 -5.73 10.16 2.57
CA THR A 261 -4.70 9.19 2.93
C THR A 261 -4.78 8.74 4.40
N SER A 262 -5.31 9.56 5.30
CA SER A 262 -5.34 9.32 6.75
C SER A 262 -6.62 8.67 7.27
N ARG A 263 -7.72 8.67 6.50
CA ARG A 263 -8.95 7.97 6.88
C ARG A 263 -8.98 6.57 6.29
N GLN A 264 -9.46 5.60 7.09
CA GLN A 264 -10.15 4.40 6.62
C GLN A 264 -10.92 4.77 5.36
N ALA A 265 -10.35 4.46 4.21
CA ALA A 265 -10.78 5.09 2.99
C ALA A 265 -12.21 4.63 2.76
N SER A 266 -13.09 5.57 2.36
CA SER A 266 -14.41 5.18 1.84
C SER A 266 -14.25 3.99 0.87
N VAL A 267 -15.24 3.11 0.73
CA VAL A 267 -15.14 1.91 -0.13
C VAL A 267 -14.51 2.22 -1.52
N LEU A 268 -14.79 3.41 -2.07
CA LEU A 268 -14.21 3.92 -3.32
C LEU A 268 -12.70 4.21 -3.27
N GLY A 269 -12.19 4.69 -2.13
CA GLY A 269 -10.77 4.95 -1.92
C GLY A 269 -9.95 3.67 -1.77
N GLU A 270 -10.45 2.67 -1.04
CA GLU A 270 -9.77 1.36 -0.93
C GLU A 270 -9.69 0.66 -2.31
N ASP A 271 -10.77 0.72 -3.09
CA ASP A 271 -10.77 0.21 -4.47
C ASP A 271 -9.80 0.97 -5.38
N HIS A 272 -9.69 2.29 -5.22
CA HIS A 272 -8.75 3.09 -5.98
C HIS A 272 -7.29 2.73 -5.64
N ILE A 273 -6.99 2.49 -4.37
CA ILE A 273 -5.66 2.10 -3.88
C ILE A 273 -5.23 0.79 -4.53
N ILE A 274 -6.10 -0.23 -4.50
CA ILE A 274 -5.82 -1.52 -5.15
C ILE A 274 -5.63 -1.31 -6.65
N ASN A 275 -6.43 -0.48 -7.31
CA ASN A 275 -6.30 -0.23 -8.74
C ASN A 275 -4.96 0.45 -9.09
N GLN A 276 -4.53 1.45 -8.32
CA GLN A 276 -3.21 2.07 -8.53
C GLN A 276 -2.06 1.12 -8.21
N TYR A 277 -2.20 0.29 -7.18
CA TYR A 277 -1.26 -0.78 -6.88
C TYR A 277 -1.13 -1.76 -8.06
N VAL A 278 -2.25 -2.22 -8.62
CA VAL A 278 -2.28 -3.11 -9.79
C VAL A 278 -1.55 -2.49 -10.99
N LEU A 279 -1.89 -1.24 -11.34
CA LEU A 279 -1.28 -0.56 -12.49
C LEU A 279 0.21 -0.25 -12.26
N GLY A 280 0.58 0.03 -11.01
CA GLY A 280 1.92 0.44 -10.64
C GLY A 280 2.89 -0.70 -10.39
N MET A 281 2.42 -1.92 -10.10
CA MET A 281 3.28 -3.07 -9.77
C MET A 281 3.33 -4.12 -10.87
N PHE A 282 2.25 -4.28 -11.63
CA PHE A 282 2.10 -5.39 -12.58
C PHE A 282 2.28 -4.94 -14.03
N LYS A 283 2.71 -5.87 -14.88
CA LYS A 283 2.97 -5.57 -16.29
C LYS A 283 1.69 -5.66 -17.11
N SER A 284 1.53 -4.68 -17.99
CA SER A 284 0.52 -4.65 -19.04
C SER A 284 1.13 -4.88 -20.43
N ALA A 285 0.29 -5.10 -21.45
CA ALA A 285 0.69 -5.39 -22.82
C ALA A 285 1.82 -4.51 -23.42
N PRO A 286 1.85 -3.17 -23.24
CA PRO A 286 2.89 -2.32 -23.82
C PRO A 286 4.29 -2.61 -23.28
N HIS A 287 4.38 -3.19 -22.08
CA HIS A 287 5.63 -3.52 -21.41
C HIS A 287 6.28 -4.82 -21.94
N MET A 288 5.74 -5.46 -22.97
CA MET A 288 6.32 -6.67 -23.57
C MET A 288 7.67 -6.37 -24.27
N LYS A 289 8.64 -7.30 -24.15
CA LYS A 289 10.07 -7.12 -24.53
C LYS A 289 10.31 -6.67 -25.98
N ASP A 290 9.35 -6.91 -26.86
CA ASP A 290 9.47 -6.59 -28.30
C ASP A 290 9.30 -5.09 -28.62
N ASN A 291 8.94 -4.26 -27.65
CA ASN A 291 8.70 -2.82 -27.84
C ASN A 291 9.87 -1.91 -27.41
N THR A 292 11.04 -2.46 -27.11
CA THR A 292 12.22 -1.72 -26.57
C THR A 292 12.83 -0.67 -27.50
N SER A 293 12.34 -0.52 -28.74
CA SER A 293 12.85 0.45 -29.72
C SER A 293 12.21 1.84 -29.66
N SER A 294 11.22 2.10 -28.80
CA SER A 294 10.62 3.42 -28.69
C SER A 294 11.41 4.32 -27.74
N THR A 295 12.04 5.36 -28.30
CA THR A 295 12.74 6.46 -27.61
C THR A 295 11.85 7.32 -26.71
N GLU A 296 10.52 7.13 -26.76
CA GLU A 296 9.58 7.83 -25.89
C GLU A 296 9.25 6.96 -24.68
N VAL A 297 9.71 7.41 -23.51
CA VAL A 297 9.49 6.75 -22.23
C VAL A 297 8.05 7.02 -21.82
N SER A 298 7.19 6.00 -21.91
CA SER A 298 5.87 6.04 -21.27
C SER A 298 6.05 6.42 -19.79
N PRO A 299 5.20 7.29 -19.21
CA PRO A 299 5.29 7.64 -17.78
C PRO A 299 5.13 6.42 -16.87
N PHE A 300 4.64 5.31 -17.43
CA PHE A 300 4.39 4.06 -16.73
C PHE A 300 5.50 3.02 -16.88
N GLN A 301 6.68 3.39 -17.40
CA GLN A 301 7.79 2.43 -17.55
C GLN A 301 8.31 1.90 -16.20
N TYR A 302 8.14 2.69 -15.13
CA TYR A 302 8.66 2.38 -13.80
C TYR A 302 7.54 1.96 -12.86
N ASN A 303 7.83 0.98 -12.01
CA ASN A 303 6.90 0.55 -10.98
C ASN A 303 6.90 1.51 -9.78
N LEU A 304 6.06 1.24 -8.78
CA LEU A 304 5.97 2.05 -7.54
C LEU A 304 7.26 2.10 -6.70
N ARG A 305 8.24 1.25 -7.01
CA ARG A 305 9.58 1.21 -6.41
C ARG A 305 10.64 1.83 -7.33
N ASN A 306 10.22 2.53 -8.38
CA ASN A 306 11.08 3.13 -9.39
C ASN A 306 12.00 2.13 -10.13
N ARG A 307 11.56 0.86 -10.25
CA ARG A 307 12.23 -0.18 -11.03
C ARG A 307 11.56 -0.29 -12.39
N ASN A 308 12.35 -0.54 -13.42
CA ASN A 308 11.81 -0.68 -14.77
C ASN A 308 10.96 -1.95 -14.90
N LEU A 309 9.67 -1.80 -15.20
CA LEU A 309 8.73 -2.92 -15.35
C LEU A 309 9.18 -3.90 -16.44
N SER A 310 9.93 -3.46 -17.44
CA SER A 310 10.44 -4.37 -18.48
C SER A 310 11.46 -5.39 -17.95
N GLN A 311 12.21 -5.04 -16.90
CA GLN A 311 13.34 -5.80 -16.35
C GLN A 311 12.96 -6.80 -15.26
N LEU A 312 11.82 -6.63 -14.59
CA LEU A 312 11.40 -7.56 -13.53
C LEU A 312 11.28 -9.00 -14.09
N GLU A 313 11.58 -10.00 -13.28
CA GLU A 313 11.35 -11.40 -13.67
C GLU A 313 9.84 -11.61 -13.88
N ARG A 314 9.47 -12.43 -14.87
CA ARG A 314 8.06 -12.55 -15.30
C ARG A 314 7.55 -13.94 -15.04
N GLN A 315 6.30 -13.98 -14.56
CA GLN A 315 5.51 -15.20 -14.62
C GLN A 315 4.55 -15.22 -15.80
N ARG A 316 3.88 -14.09 -16.05
CA ARG A 316 2.91 -13.93 -17.13
C ARG A 316 3.24 -12.73 -18.00
N ALA A 317 2.75 -12.76 -19.25
CA ALA A 317 3.03 -11.71 -20.21
C ALA A 317 2.13 -10.47 -20.02
N ALA A 318 0.95 -10.65 -19.44
CA ALA A 318 -0.14 -9.68 -19.36
C ALA A 318 -0.85 -9.80 -17.99
N GLU A 319 -0.15 -9.43 -16.92
CA GLU A 319 -0.59 -9.63 -15.52
C GLU A 319 -1.76 -8.73 -15.17
N VAL A 320 -1.74 -7.46 -15.60
CA VAL A 320 -2.87 -6.54 -15.38
C VAL A 320 -4.12 -7.05 -16.10
N GLU A 321 -3.98 -7.57 -17.32
CA GLU A 321 -5.07 -8.15 -18.08
C GLU A 321 -5.58 -9.46 -17.45
N TYR A 322 -4.71 -10.25 -16.82
CA TYR A 322 -5.13 -11.39 -16.00
C TYR A 322 -5.99 -10.95 -14.83
N ILE A 323 -5.55 -9.93 -14.08
CA ILE A 323 -6.34 -9.36 -12.97
C ILE A 323 -7.69 -8.84 -13.47
N LEU A 324 -7.74 -8.31 -14.71
CA LEU A 324 -8.98 -7.83 -15.32
C LEU A 324 -9.95 -8.95 -15.72
N PHE A 325 -9.47 -10.02 -16.36
CA PHE A 325 -10.34 -10.98 -17.03
C PHE A 325 -10.35 -12.39 -16.43
N GLY A 326 -9.37 -12.73 -15.59
CA GLY A 326 -9.29 -13.99 -14.84
C GLY A 326 -9.31 -15.25 -15.70
N ARG A 327 -8.73 -15.23 -16.92
CA ARG A 327 -8.62 -16.44 -17.75
C ARG A 327 -7.25 -17.07 -17.59
N ASP A 328 -7.20 -18.40 -17.65
CA ASP A 328 -5.93 -19.13 -17.51
C ASP A 328 -4.94 -18.81 -18.64
N SER A 329 -5.45 -18.53 -19.84
CA SER A 329 -4.65 -18.22 -21.02
C SER A 329 -4.32 -16.73 -21.12
N ASP A 330 -3.04 -16.40 -20.97
CA ASP A 330 -2.50 -15.04 -21.15
C ASP A 330 -2.92 -14.41 -22.48
N ARG A 331 -2.94 -15.20 -23.56
CA ARG A 331 -3.36 -14.72 -24.89
C ARG A 331 -4.83 -14.28 -24.90
N GLN A 332 -5.70 -14.97 -24.17
CA GLN A 332 -7.12 -14.58 -24.10
C GLN A 332 -7.32 -13.31 -23.29
N ASN A 333 -6.61 -13.16 -22.16
CA ASN A 333 -6.64 -11.93 -21.36
C ASN A 333 -6.15 -10.73 -22.17
N LEU A 334 -5.01 -10.89 -22.84
CA LEU A 334 -4.45 -9.87 -23.72
C LEU A 334 -5.41 -9.48 -24.84
N LEU A 335 -5.99 -10.47 -25.54
CA LEU A 335 -6.94 -10.22 -26.62
C LEU A 335 -8.18 -9.47 -26.13
N LYS A 336 -8.71 -9.81 -24.96
CA LYS A 336 -9.85 -9.09 -24.35
C LYS A 336 -9.49 -7.66 -23.96
N GLY A 337 -8.31 -7.45 -23.40
CA GLY A 337 -7.79 -6.12 -23.09
C GLY A 337 -7.71 -5.26 -24.34
N ILE A 338 -7.10 -5.79 -25.40
CA ILE A 338 -7.01 -5.14 -26.72
C ILE A 338 -8.39 -4.83 -27.30
N GLN A 339 -9.32 -5.80 -27.28
CA GLN A 339 -10.68 -5.61 -27.79
C GLN A 339 -11.43 -4.49 -27.05
N PHE A 340 -11.27 -4.44 -25.72
CA PHE A 340 -11.90 -3.39 -24.93
C PHE A 340 -11.31 -2.02 -25.22
N VAL A 341 -9.98 -1.88 -25.21
CA VAL A 341 -9.30 -0.62 -25.50
C VAL A 341 -9.66 -0.12 -26.91
N TYR A 342 -9.69 -1.03 -27.89
CA TYR A 342 -10.18 -0.73 -29.24
C TYR A 342 -11.63 -0.23 -29.24
N GLY A 343 -12.52 -0.93 -28.54
CA GLY A 343 -13.94 -0.54 -28.45
C GLY A 343 -14.11 0.85 -27.83
N LEU A 344 -13.38 1.16 -26.76
CA LEU A 344 -13.44 2.46 -26.12
C LEU A 344 -12.87 3.57 -27.01
N ARG A 345 -11.74 3.32 -27.69
CA ARG A 345 -11.19 4.25 -28.70
C ARG A 345 -12.13 4.46 -29.87
N LEU A 346 -12.81 3.41 -30.34
CA LEU A 346 -13.80 3.52 -31.41
C LEU A 346 -14.95 4.44 -30.99
N MET A 347 -15.49 4.27 -29.77
CA MET A 347 -16.55 5.13 -29.23
C MET A 347 -16.10 6.59 -29.14
N ILE A 348 -14.90 6.84 -28.61
CA ILE A 348 -14.32 8.19 -28.56
C ILE A 348 -14.19 8.79 -29.97
N ARG A 349 -13.66 8.02 -30.93
CA ARG A 349 -13.48 8.46 -32.32
C ARG A 349 -14.79 8.75 -33.03
N LEU A 350 -15.82 7.94 -32.79
CA LEU A 350 -17.16 8.18 -33.33
C LEU A 350 -17.70 9.53 -32.84
N VAL A 351 -17.59 9.83 -31.54
CA VAL A 351 -18.00 11.11 -30.96
C VAL A 351 -17.16 12.27 -31.52
N ASP A 352 -15.84 12.14 -31.51
CA ASP A 352 -14.89 13.16 -32.01
C ASP A 352 -15.17 13.54 -33.47
N TYR A 353 -15.36 12.53 -34.32
CA TYR A 353 -15.66 12.72 -35.74
C TYR A 353 -17.02 13.39 -35.93
N ARG A 354 -18.05 12.97 -35.17
CA ARG A 354 -19.40 13.53 -35.28
C ARG A 354 -19.48 14.99 -34.85
N MET A 355 -18.60 15.42 -33.94
CA MET A 355 -18.47 16.81 -33.49
C MET A 355 -17.70 17.69 -34.48
N SER A 356 -16.84 17.09 -35.32
CA SER A 356 -16.11 17.81 -36.36
C SER A 356 -16.98 18.10 -37.59
N ARG A 357 -17.40 19.37 -37.75
CA ARG A 357 -18.20 19.81 -38.90
C ARG A 357 -17.50 19.54 -40.24
N GLU A 358 -16.18 19.69 -40.28
CA GLU A 358 -15.37 19.48 -41.48
C GLU A 358 -15.31 18.01 -41.89
N LYS A 359 -15.00 17.12 -40.94
CA LYS A 359 -14.96 15.67 -41.21
C LYS A 359 -16.35 15.15 -41.60
N TRP A 360 -17.39 15.62 -40.91
CA TRP A 360 -18.76 15.23 -41.21
C TRP A 360 -19.23 15.67 -42.60
N SER A 361 -18.93 16.91 -43.02
CA SER A 361 -19.28 17.39 -44.36
C SER A 361 -18.51 16.66 -45.46
N SER A 362 -17.24 16.33 -45.21
CA SER A 362 -16.43 15.48 -46.09
C SER A 362 -17.07 14.10 -46.28
N ALA A 363 -17.45 13.43 -45.18
CA ALA A 363 -18.14 12.14 -45.22
C ALA A 363 -19.48 12.20 -45.97
N GLN A 364 -20.26 13.28 -45.81
CA GLN A 364 -21.51 13.47 -46.56
C GLN A 364 -21.28 13.60 -48.07
N SER A 365 -20.22 14.31 -48.46
CA SER A 365 -19.87 14.46 -49.88
C SER A 365 -19.46 13.12 -50.50
N LEU A 366 -18.63 12.33 -49.80
CA LEU A 366 -18.21 10.99 -50.24
C LEU A 366 -19.38 10.00 -50.23
N GLY A 367 -20.24 10.06 -49.23
CA GLY A 367 -21.44 9.21 -49.11
C GLY A 367 -22.42 9.44 -50.25
N THR A 368 -22.61 10.71 -50.65
CA THR A 368 -23.46 11.08 -51.79
C THR A 368 -22.88 10.54 -53.09
N LEU A 369 -21.56 10.69 -53.29
CA LEU A 369 -20.87 10.18 -54.48
C LEU A 369 -20.97 8.65 -54.57
N LEU A 370 -20.69 7.93 -53.48
CA LEU A 370 -20.75 6.47 -53.44
C LEU A 370 -22.17 5.93 -53.62
N ALA A 371 -23.18 6.59 -53.05
CA ALA A 371 -24.59 6.22 -53.26
C ALA A 371 -25.00 6.36 -54.74
N ALA A 372 -24.56 7.44 -55.41
CA ALA A 372 -24.81 7.63 -56.84
C ALA A 372 -24.12 6.56 -57.70
N VAL A 373 -22.85 6.24 -57.41
CA VAL A 373 -22.09 5.18 -58.10
C VAL A 373 -22.75 3.82 -57.91
N MET A 374 -23.17 3.47 -56.69
CA MET A 374 -23.83 2.19 -56.42
C MET A 374 -25.19 2.07 -57.11
N THR A 375 -25.96 3.17 -57.18
CA THR A 375 -27.23 3.19 -57.91
C THR A 375 -27.01 2.98 -59.40
N PHE A 376 -25.96 3.59 -59.96
CA PHE A 376 -25.59 3.43 -61.37
C PHE A 376 -25.12 2.00 -61.69
N VAL A 377 -24.20 1.45 -60.90
CA VAL A 377 -23.65 0.10 -61.11
C VAL A 377 -24.69 -0.98 -60.91
N SER A 378 -25.57 -0.82 -59.92
CA SER A 378 -26.65 -1.78 -59.66
C SER A 378 -27.82 -1.69 -60.64
N GLN A 379 -27.77 -0.77 -61.63
CA GLN A 379 -28.88 -0.47 -62.53
C GLN A 379 -30.19 -0.17 -61.76
N GLY A 380 -30.06 0.45 -60.58
CA GLY A 380 -31.18 0.76 -59.70
C GLY A 380 -31.73 -0.40 -58.88
N SER A 381 -31.14 -1.60 -58.95
CA SER A 381 -31.61 -2.76 -58.14
C SER A 381 -31.29 -2.63 -56.66
N VAL A 382 -30.27 -1.86 -56.29
CA VAL A 382 -29.89 -1.58 -54.89
C VAL A 382 -29.79 -0.07 -54.69
N SER A 383 -30.81 0.52 -54.06
CA SER A 383 -30.81 1.94 -53.68
C SER A 383 -30.41 2.09 -52.21
N LEU A 384 -29.12 2.33 -51.95
CA LEU A 384 -28.66 2.77 -50.64
C LEU A 384 -28.76 4.30 -50.56
N SER A 385 -29.35 4.83 -49.49
CA SER A 385 -29.45 6.28 -49.31
C SER A 385 -28.06 6.87 -49.09
N ALA A 386 -27.87 8.13 -49.52
CA ALA A 386 -26.63 8.88 -49.26
C ALA A 386 -26.32 8.97 -47.75
N GLU A 387 -27.36 9.01 -46.91
CA GLU A 387 -27.22 9.03 -45.47
C GLU A 387 -26.65 7.71 -44.93
N THR A 388 -27.17 6.55 -45.38
CA THR A 388 -26.63 5.24 -44.99
C THR A 388 -25.17 5.09 -45.40
N MET A 389 -24.81 5.54 -46.62
CA MET A 389 -23.42 5.52 -47.07
C MET A 389 -22.52 6.43 -46.23
N THR A 390 -23.02 7.61 -45.83
CA THR A 390 -22.29 8.53 -44.94
C THR A 390 -21.97 7.85 -43.60
N TYR A 391 -22.94 7.16 -42.99
CA TYR A 391 -22.70 6.43 -41.73
C TYR A 391 -21.70 5.28 -41.89
N ILE A 392 -21.71 4.56 -43.01
CA ILE A 392 -20.75 3.48 -43.30
C ILE A 392 -19.33 4.06 -43.40
N ILE A 393 -19.15 5.13 -44.17
CA ILE A 393 -17.83 5.80 -44.33
C ILE A 393 -17.34 6.30 -42.98
N TRP A 394 -18.21 6.99 -42.23
CA TRP A 394 -17.91 7.46 -40.88
C TRP A 394 -17.43 6.34 -39.96
N PHE A 395 -18.13 5.21 -39.93
CA PHE A 395 -17.77 4.06 -39.10
C PHE A 395 -16.43 3.43 -39.53
N ILE A 396 -16.20 3.27 -40.84
CA ILE A 396 -14.95 2.71 -41.36
C ILE A 396 -13.76 3.62 -41.03
N GLU A 397 -13.87 4.93 -41.28
CA GLU A 397 -12.78 5.87 -40.97
C GLU A 397 -12.49 5.92 -39.46
N CYS A 398 -13.52 5.93 -38.63
CA CYS A 398 -13.35 5.88 -37.17
C CYS A 398 -12.71 4.57 -36.71
N SER A 399 -13.07 3.43 -37.32
CA SER A 399 -12.48 2.12 -37.02
C SER A 399 -10.99 2.06 -37.39
N ILE A 400 -10.62 2.56 -38.57
CA ILE A 400 -9.21 2.64 -39.00
C ILE A 400 -8.42 3.57 -38.05
N ALA A 401 -8.97 4.72 -37.68
CA ALA A 401 -8.34 5.65 -36.75
C ALA A 401 -8.19 5.03 -35.36
N ALA A 402 -9.22 4.37 -34.83
CA ALA A 402 -9.16 3.69 -33.53
C ALA A 402 -8.16 2.52 -33.53
N PHE A 403 -7.99 1.83 -34.66
CA PHE A 403 -6.96 0.79 -34.79
C PHE A 403 -5.54 1.37 -34.78
N LYS A 404 -5.32 2.53 -35.41
CA LYS A 404 -4.04 3.25 -35.34
C LYS A 404 -3.74 3.68 -33.90
N ASP A 405 -4.72 4.29 -33.23
CA ASP A 405 -4.61 4.68 -31.83
C ASP A 405 -4.25 3.48 -30.94
N LEU A 406 -4.94 2.34 -31.11
CA LEU A 406 -4.63 1.12 -30.38
C LEU A 406 -3.19 0.68 -30.62
N LYS A 407 -2.72 0.71 -31.87
CA LYS A 407 -1.34 0.35 -32.22
C LYS A 407 -0.34 1.27 -31.52
N ASP A 408 -0.59 2.57 -31.50
CA ASP A 408 0.26 3.54 -30.80
C ASP A 408 0.26 3.30 -29.28
N LEU A 409 -0.91 3.05 -28.68
CA LEU A 409 -1.03 2.67 -27.25
C LEU A 409 -0.26 1.39 -26.91
N LEU A 410 -0.33 0.39 -27.78
CA LEU A 410 0.42 -0.87 -27.61
C LEU A 410 1.93 -0.68 -27.74
N PHE A 411 2.39 0.36 -28.45
CA PHE A 411 3.79 0.77 -28.46
C PHE A 411 4.18 1.69 -27.29
N GLY A 412 3.27 1.91 -26.34
CA GLY A 412 3.51 2.75 -25.17
C GLY A 412 3.40 4.25 -25.44
N ARG A 413 2.94 4.66 -26.63
CA ARG A 413 2.70 6.07 -26.95
C ARG A 413 1.38 6.55 -26.36
N GLY A 414 1.35 7.81 -25.95
CA GLY A 414 0.14 8.50 -25.56
C GLY A 414 -0.76 8.76 -26.76
N VAL A 415 -2.07 8.72 -26.55
CA VAL A 415 -3.06 9.09 -27.57
C VAL A 415 -4.04 10.10 -26.99
N SER A 416 -4.18 11.23 -27.67
CA SER A 416 -5.13 12.28 -27.33
C SER A 416 -6.57 11.77 -27.22
N ILE A 417 -7.30 12.24 -26.20
CA ILE A 417 -8.72 11.88 -25.99
C ILE A 417 -9.58 12.40 -27.15
N LEU A 418 -9.53 13.71 -27.43
CA LEU A 418 -10.37 14.34 -28.47
C LEU A 418 -9.47 15.13 -29.42
N HIS A 419 -9.53 14.82 -30.71
CA HIS A 419 -8.68 15.50 -31.71
C HIS A 419 -9.36 16.74 -32.29
N TYR A 420 -10.67 16.89 -32.10
CA TYR A 420 -11.41 18.07 -32.53
C TYR A 420 -11.11 19.30 -31.67
N SER A 421 -10.80 19.09 -30.39
CA SER A 421 -10.26 20.16 -29.55
C SER A 421 -8.81 20.42 -29.97
N ARG A 422 -8.38 21.69 -30.02
CA ARG A 422 -7.02 22.12 -30.40
C ARG A 422 -5.92 21.28 -29.71
N SER A 423 -4.71 21.30 -30.28
CA SER A 423 -3.49 20.47 -30.06
C SER A 423 -3.07 20.03 -28.65
N ASP A 424 -3.84 20.37 -27.62
CA ASP A 424 -3.42 20.36 -26.21
C ASP A 424 -4.38 19.51 -25.36
N THR A 425 -4.94 18.43 -25.93
CA THR A 425 -5.71 17.48 -25.12
C THR A 425 -4.78 16.49 -24.43
N PRO A 426 -5.09 16.12 -23.16
CA PRO A 426 -4.27 15.18 -22.42
C PRO A 426 -4.16 13.87 -23.20
N GLU A 427 -2.96 13.34 -23.23
CA GLU A 427 -2.70 12.02 -23.81
C GLU A 427 -3.06 10.95 -22.80
N LEU A 428 -3.84 9.96 -23.24
CA LEU A 428 -4.08 8.76 -22.46
C LEU A 428 -3.15 7.65 -22.95
N TYR A 429 -2.64 6.89 -22.00
CA TYR A 429 -1.83 5.71 -22.25
C TYR A 429 -2.66 4.45 -22.08
N TYR A 430 -2.15 3.33 -22.57
CA TYR A 430 -2.84 2.04 -22.48
C TYR A 430 -3.27 1.69 -21.05
N GLN A 431 -2.43 2.00 -20.06
CA GLN A 431 -2.72 1.75 -18.66
C GLN A 431 -3.88 2.57 -18.11
N ASP A 432 -4.13 3.78 -18.62
CA ASP A 432 -5.28 4.59 -18.19
C ASP A 432 -6.60 3.91 -18.57
N TYR A 433 -6.65 3.27 -19.74
CA TYR A 433 -7.80 2.45 -20.16
C TYR A 433 -7.99 1.21 -19.28
N LEU A 434 -6.89 0.56 -18.87
CA LEU A 434 -6.96 -0.56 -17.93
C LEU A 434 -7.39 -0.10 -16.53
N GLY A 435 -6.94 1.08 -16.10
CA GLY A 435 -7.37 1.69 -14.85
C GLY A 435 -8.87 1.98 -14.83
N PHE A 436 -9.40 2.49 -15.94
CA PHE A 436 -10.85 2.64 -16.11
C PHE A 436 -11.58 1.30 -16.01
N LEU A 437 -11.05 0.24 -16.63
CA LEU A 437 -11.62 -1.11 -16.52
C LEU A 437 -11.62 -1.68 -15.11
N LEU A 438 -10.54 -1.46 -14.35
CA LEU A 438 -10.40 -1.94 -12.98
C LEU A 438 -11.47 -1.37 -12.03
N LEU A 439 -12.06 -0.22 -12.36
CA LEU A 439 -13.18 0.35 -11.60
C LEU A 439 -14.47 -0.48 -11.69
N PHE A 440 -14.63 -1.31 -12.72
CA PHE A 440 -15.83 -2.14 -12.93
C PHE A 440 -15.70 -3.56 -12.38
N ILE A 441 -14.55 -3.92 -11.82
CA ILE A 441 -14.30 -5.26 -11.30
C ILE A 441 -14.50 -5.26 -9.80
N ASN A 442 -15.21 -6.29 -9.32
CA ASN A 442 -15.40 -6.52 -7.91
C ASN A 442 -14.04 -6.67 -7.21
N ARG A 443 -13.90 -5.99 -6.07
CA ARG A 443 -12.73 -6.09 -5.20
C ARG A 443 -12.33 -7.51 -4.85
N GLN A 444 -13.28 -8.38 -4.52
CA GLN A 444 -12.98 -9.78 -4.16
C GLN A 444 -12.34 -10.53 -5.33
N ASP A 445 -12.81 -10.30 -6.56
CA ASP A 445 -12.22 -10.90 -7.76
C ASP A 445 -10.79 -10.38 -8.00
N LYS A 446 -10.55 -9.07 -7.77
CA LYS A 446 -9.21 -8.47 -7.87
C LYS A 446 -8.25 -9.11 -6.86
N GLN A 447 -8.67 -9.22 -5.60
CA GLN A 447 -7.89 -9.82 -4.52
C GLN A 447 -7.58 -11.29 -4.81
N GLN A 448 -8.59 -12.08 -5.17
CA GLN A 448 -8.39 -13.49 -5.47
C GLN A 448 -7.35 -13.67 -6.58
N ARG A 449 -7.47 -12.89 -7.67
CA ARG A 449 -6.53 -12.96 -8.82
C ARG A 449 -5.14 -12.46 -8.44
N LEU A 450 -5.02 -11.46 -7.56
CA LEU A 450 -3.74 -11.01 -7.02
C LEU A 450 -3.08 -12.12 -6.19
N THR A 451 -3.83 -12.76 -5.29
CA THR A 451 -3.30 -13.87 -4.49
C THR A 451 -2.89 -15.05 -5.36
N GLU A 452 -3.67 -15.39 -6.39
CA GLU A 452 -3.28 -16.41 -7.37
C GLU A 452 -1.98 -16.06 -8.10
N LEU A 453 -1.75 -14.79 -8.44
CA LEU A 453 -0.47 -14.35 -9.01
C LEU A 453 0.67 -14.49 -8.00
N PHE A 454 0.48 -14.11 -6.73
CA PHE A 454 1.50 -14.26 -5.70
C PHE A 454 1.83 -15.72 -5.38
N GLU A 455 0.83 -16.59 -5.30
CA GLU A 455 1.03 -18.03 -5.09
C GLU A 455 1.69 -18.69 -6.30
N THR A 456 1.35 -18.25 -7.53
CA THR A 456 2.06 -18.68 -8.73
C THR A 456 3.51 -18.21 -8.68
N PHE A 457 3.76 -17.00 -8.15
CA PHE A 457 5.10 -16.39 -7.99
C PHE A 457 5.97 -17.18 -7.05
N ALA A 458 5.43 -17.48 -5.88
CA ALA A 458 6.10 -18.24 -4.86
C ALA A 458 6.22 -19.73 -5.22
N GLY A 459 5.21 -20.29 -5.91
CA GLY A 459 5.10 -21.71 -6.23
C GLY A 459 4.46 -22.56 -5.11
N TYR A 460 3.85 -21.93 -4.10
CA TYR A 460 3.18 -22.59 -2.97
C TYR A 460 2.13 -21.65 -2.34
N SER A 461 1.34 -22.19 -1.41
CA SER A 461 0.36 -21.39 -0.66
C SER A 461 1.05 -20.45 0.32
N LEU A 462 0.58 -19.20 0.32
CA LEU A 462 1.13 -18.11 1.09
C LEU A 462 0.26 -17.81 2.31
N TRP A 463 0.92 -17.58 3.44
CA TRP A 463 0.29 -17.30 4.72
C TRP A 463 0.83 -15.99 5.27
N THR A 464 -0.04 -15.26 5.97
CA THR A 464 0.30 -13.98 6.60
C THR A 464 0.22 -14.07 8.11
N GLY A 465 -0.50 -15.06 8.65
CA GLY A 465 -0.58 -15.31 10.09
C GLY A 465 -0.05 -16.67 10.50
N ILE A 466 0.35 -16.77 11.76
CA ILE A 466 0.75 -18.00 12.43
C ILE A 466 0.11 -18.10 13.82
N SER A 467 -0.37 -19.29 14.14
CA SER A 467 -0.86 -19.63 15.46
C SER A 467 0.09 -20.62 16.12
N VAL A 468 0.60 -20.24 17.29
CA VAL A 468 1.50 -21.04 18.11
C VAL A 468 0.71 -21.51 19.33
N ARG A 469 0.48 -22.81 19.41
CA ARG A 469 -0.09 -23.44 20.61
C ARG A 469 1.02 -24.14 21.38
N LEU A 470 1.13 -23.80 22.66
CA LEU A 470 2.11 -24.34 23.57
C LEU A 470 1.38 -25.07 24.69
N ASP A 471 1.54 -26.39 24.71
CA ASP A 471 1.06 -27.25 25.77
C ASP A 471 2.23 -27.58 26.69
N TRP A 472 2.17 -27.08 27.93
CA TRP A 472 3.19 -27.35 28.93
C TRP A 472 2.66 -28.27 30.02
N GLN A 473 3.41 -29.35 30.25
CA GLN A 473 3.19 -30.27 31.35
C GLN A 473 4.35 -30.16 32.34
N SER A 474 4.02 -29.73 33.56
CA SER A 474 4.99 -29.70 34.65
C SER A 474 5.50 -31.11 34.97
N GLY A 475 6.80 -31.25 35.19
CA GLY A 475 7.39 -32.50 35.70
C GLY A 475 7.04 -32.80 37.16
N ALA A 476 6.35 -31.90 37.86
CA ALA A 476 5.92 -32.11 39.23
C ALA A 476 4.83 -33.20 39.33
N PRO A 477 4.74 -33.94 40.45
CA PRO A 477 3.78 -35.04 40.64
C PRO A 477 2.31 -34.58 40.66
N PHE A 478 2.06 -33.27 40.68
CA PHE A 478 0.73 -32.71 40.50
C PHE A 478 0.58 -32.35 39.02
N HIS A 479 -0.29 -33.07 38.31
CA HIS A 479 -0.60 -32.86 36.89
C HIS A 479 -1.28 -31.50 36.65
N LEU A 480 -0.53 -30.41 36.78
CA LEU A 480 -0.91 -29.10 36.26
C LEU A 480 -0.53 -29.09 34.79
N GLN A 481 -1.52 -29.34 33.95
CA GLN A 481 -1.44 -29.09 32.51
C GLN A 481 -1.88 -27.64 32.29
N ARG A 482 -1.05 -26.86 31.61
CA ARG A 482 -1.44 -25.53 31.13
C ARG A 482 -1.25 -25.48 29.63
N GLN A 483 -2.25 -24.91 28.97
CA GLN A 483 -2.25 -24.65 27.54
C GLN A 483 -2.20 -23.14 27.34
N ILE A 484 -1.25 -22.69 26.53
CA ILE A 484 -1.07 -21.30 26.13
C ILE A 484 -1.26 -21.25 24.62
N ALA A 485 -2.26 -20.51 24.15
CA ALA A 485 -2.48 -20.30 22.72
C ALA A 485 -2.12 -18.85 22.38
N LEU A 486 -1.17 -18.68 21.47
CA LEU A 486 -0.69 -17.39 20.98
C LEU A 486 -0.87 -17.35 19.46
N SER A 487 -1.73 -16.48 18.97
CA SER A 487 -1.85 -16.22 17.54
C SER A 487 -1.28 -14.85 17.21
N ARG A 488 -0.42 -14.77 16.20
CA ARG A 488 0.01 -13.49 15.62
C ARG A 488 -0.03 -13.55 14.11
N SER A 489 -0.31 -12.42 13.49
CA SER A 489 -0.31 -12.29 12.05
C SER A 489 0.29 -10.97 11.62
N TYR A 490 0.74 -10.95 10.37
CA TYR A 490 1.00 -9.73 9.63
C TYR A 490 -0.33 -9.04 9.35
N ILE A 491 -0.88 -8.41 10.39
CA ILE A 491 -1.99 -7.48 10.28
C ILE A 491 -1.39 -6.11 10.58
N TYR A 492 -1.39 -5.25 9.56
CA TYR A 492 -1.44 -3.79 9.65
C TYR A 492 -0.90 -3.15 10.93
N GLY A 493 0.31 -2.56 10.91
CA GLY A 493 0.79 -1.53 11.86
C GLY A 493 0.64 -1.77 13.37
N LYS A 494 0.16 -2.94 13.78
CA LYS A 494 -0.26 -3.37 15.11
C LYS A 494 -0.22 -4.89 15.09
N THR A 495 0.73 -5.47 15.79
CA THR A 495 0.63 -6.85 16.22
C THR A 495 -0.66 -6.97 17.04
N GLU A 496 -1.73 -7.53 16.46
CA GLU A 496 -2.86 -7.99 17.25
C GLU A 496 -2.40 -9.24 17.99
N GLU A 497 -1.89 -9.02 19.20
CA GLU A 497 -1.64 -10.08 20.15
C GLU A 497 -2.98 -10.51 20.73
N ARG A 498 -3.47 -11.64 20.27
CA ARG A 498 -4.58 -12.33 20.92
C ARG A 498 -4.01 -13.42 21.82
N GLU A 499 -3.88 -13.11 23.09
CA GLU A 499 -3.55 -14.06 24.14
C GLU A 499 -4.83 -14.68 24.69
N ASP A 500 -5.19 -15.87 24.21
CA ASP A 500 -6.31 -16.62 24.76
C ASP A 500 -5.77 -17.62 25.79
N TRP A 501 -5.87 -17.26 27.07
CA TRP A 501 -5.51 -18.13 28.19
C TRP A 501 -6.63 -19.16 28.43
N ILE A 502 -6.45 -20.38 27.92
CA ILE A 502 -7.38 -21.48 28.19
C ILE A 502 -6.89 -22.23 29.43
N HIS A 503 -7.42 -21.85 30.59
CA HIS A 503 -7.28 -22.67 31.79
C HIS A 503 -8.21 -23.89 31.69
N SER A 504 -7.75 -24.93 31.00
CA SER A 504 -8.36 -26.26 31.12
C SER A 504 -8.06 -26.80 32.53
N THR A 505 -8.99 -26.61 33.46
CA THR A 505 -9.06 -27.41 34.71
C THR A 505 -9.83 -28.71 34.51
N ASP A 506 -10.41 -28.91 33.32
CA ASP A 506 -11.08 -30.15 32.97
C ASP A 506 -10.01 -31.22 32.75
N MET A 507 -9.81 -32.02 33.79
CA MET A 507 -9.17 -33.33 33.69
C MET A 507 -9.67 -34.02 32.42
N PRO A 508 -8.80 -34.58 31.58
CA PRO A 508 -9.25 -35.40 30.47
C PRO A 508 -10.05 -36.55 31.09
N ASN A 509 -11.37 -36.50 30.98
CA ASN A 509 -12.22 -37.64 31.21
C ASN A 509 -11.75 -38.69 30.22
N SER A 510 -10.98 -39.66 30.73
CA SER A 510 -10.67 -40.95 30.13
C SER A 510 -10.41 -40.92 28.63
N PHE A 511 -9.14 -41.08 28.24
CA PHE A 511 -8.71 -41.91 27.12
C PHE A 511 -9.88 -42.62 26.40
N GLU A 512 -10.46 -41.97 25.39
CA GLU A 512 -11.13 -42.69 24.31
C GLU A 512 -9.99 -43.36 23.55
N GLN A 513 -9.77 -44.64 23.89
CA GLN A 513 -9.07 -45.59 23.07
C GLN A 513 -9.58 -45.42 21.63
N LYS A 514 -8.76 -44.85 20.75
CA LYS A 514 -8.90 -45.08 19.31
C LYS A 514 -8.77 -46.58 19.11
N GLU A 515 -9.91 -47.26 19.02
CA GLU A 515 -9.98 -48.61 18.48
C GLU A 515 -9.42 -48.57 17.06
N ASP A 516 -8.37 -49.36 16.89
CA ASP A 516 -7.81 -49.82 15.63
C ASP A 516 -8.93 -50.44 14.78
N ILE A 517 -9.46 -49.69 13.80
CA ILE A 517 -10.21 -50.30 12.70
C ILE A 517 -9.21 -50.79 11.66
N ARG A 518 -8.78 -52.03 11.85
CA ARG A 518 -8.31 -52.92 10.77
C ARG A 518 -9.48 -53.81 10.32
N SER A 519 -9.51 -54.06 9.01
CA SER A 519 -10.40 -54.94 8.21
C SER A 519 -11.80 -54.37 7.91
N GLU A 520 -12.28 -54.30 6.66
CA GLU A 520 -11.95 -55.03 5.41
C GLU A 520 -11.64 -54.12 4.21
#